data_AF-A0A258CX72-F1
#
_entry.id   AF-A0A258CX72-F1
#
_cell.length_a   1.000
_cell.length_b   1.000
_cell.length_c   1.000
_cell.angle_alpha   90.00
_cell.angle_beta   90.00
_cell.angle_gamma   90.00
#
_symmetry.space_group_name_H-M   'P 1'
#
loop_
_entity.id
_entity.type
_entity.pdbx_description
1 polymer ?
#
loop_
_entity_poly.entity_id
_entity_poly.type
_entity_poly.pdbx_seq_one_letter_code
_entity_poly.pdbx_strand_id
1 'polypeptide(L)'
;AYQDPELLLEVDTRIYGDPAPHADGFAAVEAFEPYIAAHLAAGGRLHDITRHMLGLFGGRPGSRRFRRRLATEGVLPGADLTVLRAAVDDVRRTARRDAA
;
A
#
# COMPACT_ATOMS: atom_id res chain seq x y z
N ALA A 1 17.53 1.26 8.64
CA ALA A 1 16.65 1.01 9.78
C ALA A 1 15.25 1.52 9.45
N TYR A 2 14.30 0.57 9.36
CA TYR A 2 12.83 0.62 9.48
C TYR A 2 12.37 -0.65 8.77
N GLN A 3 12.25 -1.73 9.54
CA GLN A 3 12.02 -3.08 9.01
C GLN A 3 10.54 -3.43 8.90
N ASP A 4 9.63 -2.71 9.56
CA ASP A 4 8.19 -3.00 9.49
C ASP A 4 7.31 -1.75 9.70
N PRO A 5 6.82 -1.12 8.63
CA PRO A 5 5.82 -0.05 8.71
C PRO A 5 4.41 -0.56 9.01
N GLU A 6 4.14 -1.87 8.84
CA GLU A 6 2.90 -2.50 9.31
C GLU A 6 2.75 -2.40 10.83
N LEU A 7 3.85 -2.29 11.59
CA LEU A 7 3.78 -2.06 13.03
C LEU A 7 3.05 -0.75 13.38
N LEU A 8 3.12 0.29 12.54
CA LEU A 8 2.42 1.56 12.79
C LEU A 8 0.91 1.47 12.57
N LEU A 9 0.44 0.46 11.83
CA LEU A 9 -1.00 0.20 11.66
C LEU A 9 -1.59 -0.62 12.83
N GLU A 10 -0.76 -1.33 13.60
CA GLU A 10 -1.19 -2.13 14.75
C GLU A 10 -0.95 -1.46 16.12
N VAL A 11 -0.15 -0.39 16.19
CA VAL A 11 0.15 0.32 17.45
C VAL A 11 -1.12 0.83 18.13
N ASP A 12 -2.05 1.42 17.37
CA ASP A 12 -3.28 1.98 17.93
C ASP A 12 -4.19 0.87 18.49
N THR A 13 -4.32 -0.24 17.76
CA THR A 13 -5.16 -1.39 18.14
C THR A 13 -4.59 -2.17 19.32
N ARG A 14 -3.26 -2.36 19.41
CA ARG A 14 -2.61 -3.13 20.49
C ARG A 14 -2.37 -2.34 21.77
N ILE A 15 -2.23 -1.01 21.70
CA ILE A 15 -1.92 -0.17 22.87
C ILE A 15 -3.17 0.55 23.41
N TYR A 16 -4.12 0.96 22.55
CA TYR A 16 -5.24 1.81 22.96
C TYR A 16 -6.62 1.15 22.86
N GLY A 17 -6.75 -0.02 22.21
CA GLY A 17 -8.01 -0.77 22.13
C GLY A 17 -9.05 -0.15 21.17
N ASP A 18 -8.60 0.72 20.27
CA ASP A 18 -9.48 1.38 19.31
C ASP A 18 -9.85 0.47 18.13
N PRO A 19 -11.05 0.64 17.54
CA PRO A 19 -11.43 -0.06 16.33
C PRO A 19 -10.45 0.25 15.19
N ALA A 20 -10.11 -0.77 14.39
CA ALA A 20 -9.22 -0.60 13.25
C ALA A 20 -9.74 0.55 12.37
N PRO A 21 -8.89 1.54 12.02
CA PRO A 21 -9.33 2.78 11.37
C PRO A 21 -9.93 2.56 9.97
N HIS A 22 -9.69 1.38 9.37
CA HIS A 22 -10.17 1.00 8.05
C HIS A 22 -10.65 -0.45 8.03
N ALA A 23 -11.65 -0.73 7.18
CA ALA A 23 -12.27 -2.05 7.06
C ALA A 23 -11.31 -3.13 6.55
N ASP A 24 -10.37 -2.76 5.67
CA ASP A 24 -9.29 -3.64 5.19
C ASP A 24 -8.12 -2.81 4.61
N GLY A 25 -7.08 -3.50 4.16
CA GLY A 25 -5.92 -2.87 3.52
C GLY A 25 -6.25 -2.12 2.22
N PHE A 26 -7.35 -2.44 1.52
CA PHE A 26 -7.75 -1.71 0.32
C PHE A 26 -8.31 -0.34 0.68
N ALA A 27 -9.22 -0.30 1.66
CA ALA A 27 -9.76 0.94 2.19
C ALA A 27 -8.67 1.83 2.80
N ALA A 28 -7.67 1.23 3.45
CA ALA A 28 -6.51 1.95 3.96
C ALA A 28 -5.68 2.63 2.83
N VAL A 29 -5.45 1.95 1.70
CA VAL A 29 -4.78 2.60 0.56
C VAL A 29 -5.61 3.74 0.00
N GLU A 30 -6.91 3.54 -0.21
CA GLU A 30 -7.80 4.58 -0.76
C GLU A 30 -7.83 5.83 0.12
N ALA A 31 -7.91 5.66 1.44
CA ALA A 31 -7.84 6.77 2.40
C ALA A 31 -6.50 7.51 2.38
N PHE A 32 -5.42 6.84 1.99
CA PHE A 32 -4.08 7.40 1.96
C PHE A 32 -3.70 8.08 0.63
N GLU A 33 -4.46 7.84 -0.44
CA GLU A 33 -4.20 8.43 -1.76
C GLU A 33 -4.12 9.98 -1.75
N PRO A 34 -4.97 10.73 -1.01
CA PRO A 34 -4.87 12.20 -0.98
C PRO A 34 -3.54 12.70 -0.40
N TYR A 35 -3.00 12.00 0.61
CA TYR A 35 -1.69 12.32 1.18
C TYR A 35 -0.56 12.06 0.17
N ILE A 36 -0.61 10.93 -0.53
CA ILE A 36 0.35 10.61 -1.59
C ILE A 36 0.28 11.64 -2.72
N ALA A 37 -0.93 12.05 -3.13
CA ALA A 37 -1.12 13.07 -4.16
C ALA A 37 -0.49 14.42 -3.75
N ALA A 38 -0.67 14.84 -2.50
CA ALA A 38 -0.07 16.07 -1.96
C ALA A 38 1.47 15.98 -1.95
N HIS A 39 2.04 14.83 -1.55
CA HIS A 39 3.48 14.59 -1.58
C HIS A 39 4.06 14.67 -2.99
N LEU A 40 3.39 14.04 -3.97
CA LEU A 40 3.78 14.10 -5.38
C LEU A 40 3.71 15.54 -5.92
N ALA A 41 2.65 16.28 -5.59
CA ALA A 41 2.49 17.69 -5.98
C ALA A 41 3.58 18.59 -5.37
N ALA A 42 4.09 18.25 -4.20
CA ALA A 42 5.22 18.93 -3.55
C ALA A 42 6.60 18.55 -4.13
N GLY A 43 6.64 17.72 -5.19
CA GLY A 43 7.88 17.25 -5.82
C GLY A 43 8.51 16.01 -5.18
N GLY A 44 7.81 15.39 -4.21
CA GLY A 44 8.19 14.12 -3.64
C GLY A 44 8.01 12.95 -4.62
N ARG A 45 8.68 11.82 -4.40
CA ARG A 45 8.55 10.63 -5.25
C ARG A 45 7.60 9.62 -4.64
N LEU A 46 6.90 8.87 -5.48
CA LEU A 46 6.00 7.78 -5.05
C LEU A 46 6.73 6.75 -4.18
N HIS A 47 7.98 6.41 -4.52
CA HIS A 47 8.77 5.44 -3.75
C HIS A 47 9.08 5.88 -2.31
N ASP A 48 9.18 7.18 -2.04
CA ASP A 48 9.49 7.68 -0.70
C ASP A 48 8.41 7.22 0.31
N ILE A 49 7.17 7.05 -0.18
CA ILE A 49 6.04 6.51 0.58
C ILE A 49 5.88 5.00 0.36
N THR A 50 5.75 4.56 -0.89
CA THR A 50 5.33 3.18 -1.22
C THR A 50 6.35 2.10 -0.83
N ARG A 51 7.63 2.45 -0.62
CA ARG A 51 8.62 1.55 0.00
C ARG A 51 8.19 1.02 1.36
N HIS A 52 7.33 1.76 2.06
CA HIS A 52 6.79 1.38 3.34
C HIS A 52 5.52 0.53 3.25
N MET A 53 4.89 0.48 2.06
CA MET A 53 3.63 -0.23 1.84
C MET A 53 3.84 -1.66 1.32
N LEU A 54 5.09 -2.10 1.08
CA LEU A 54 5.40 -3.40 0.48
C LEU A 54 4.86 -4.59 1.30
N GLY A 55 4.68 -4.41 2.61
CA GLY A 55 4.10 -5.40 3.52
C GLY A 55 2.60 -5.60 3.33
N LEU A 56 1.86 -4.54 3.00
CA LEU A 56 0.42 -4.32 3.26
C LEU A 56 -0.55 -5.46 2.89
N PHE A 57 -0.19 -6.30 1.93
CA PHE A 57 -0.99 -7.44 1.50
C PHE A 57 -0.31 -8.78 1.80
N GLY A 58 0.46 -8.86 2.88
CA GLY A 58 1.11 -10.08 3.37
C GLY A 58 0.18 -11.28 3.38
N GLY A 59 0.66 -12.44 2.91
CA GLY A 59 -0.13 -13.67 2.85
C GLY A 59 -1.29 -13.70 1.84
N ARG A 60 -1.66 -12.57 1.22
CA ARG A 60 -2.75 -12.53 0.22
C ARG A 60 -2.28 -13.00 -1.16
N PRO A 61 -3.14 -13.71 -1.92
CA PRO A 61 -2.90 -13.94 -3.33
C PRO A 61 -2.71 -12.62 -4.10
N GLY A 62 -1.71 -12.57 -4.98
CA GLY A 62 -1.33 -11.36 -5.72
C GLY A 62 -0.36 -10.42 -4.98
N SER A 63 -0.07 -10.64 -3.69
CA SER A 63 0.87 -9.83 -2.91
C SER A 63 2.28 -9.73 -3.50
N ARG A 64 2.77 -10.82 -4.11
CA ARG A 64 4.06 -10.82 -4.82
C ARG A 64 4.05 -9.88 -6.03
N ARG A 65 2.94 -9.80 -6.76
CA ARG A 65 2.80 -8.89 -7.92
C ARG A 65 2.75 -7.45 -7.46
N PHE A 66 1.97 -7.17 -6.41
CA PHE A 66 1.93 -5.88 -5.75
C PHE A 66 3.33 -5.38 -5.35
N ARG A 67 4.11 -6.20 -4.61
CA ARG A 67 5.49 -5.85 -4.23
C ARG A 67 6.38 -5.59 -5.43
N ARG A 68 6.32 -6.46 -6.43
CA ARG A 68 7.12 -6.32 -7.65
C ARG A 68 6.83 -5.00 -8.34
N ARG A 69 5.56 -4.66 -8.56
CA ARG A 69 5.17 -3.41 -9.25
C ARG A 69 5.68 -2.19 -8.51
N LEU A 70 5.47 -2.10 -7.19
CA LEU A 70 5.97 -0.97 -6.41
C LEU A 70 7.50 -0.88 -6.42
N ALA A 71 8.20 -2.02 -6.40
CA ALA A 71 9.65 -2.06 -6.45
C ALA A 71 10.24 -1.73 -7.84
N THR A 72 9.51 -1.94 -8.93
CA THR A 72 10.00 -1.70 -10.30
C THR A 72 9.47 -0.42 -10.93
N GLU A 73 8.17 -0.16 -10.80
CA GLU A 73 7.52 0.99 -11.44
C GLU A 73 7.42 2.17 -10.46
N GLY A 74 7.22 1.91 -9.16
CA GLY A 74 7.09 2.97 -8.16
C GLY A 74 8.37 3.76 -7.87
N VAL A 75 9.53 3.20 -8.24
CA VAL A 75 10.86 3.83 -8.13
C VAL A 75 11.21 4.76 -9.29
N LEU A 76 10.46 4.71 -10.38
CA LEU A 76 10.78 5.46 -11.60
C LEU A 76 10.45 6.96 -11.43
N PRO A 77 11.23 7.85 -12.08
CA PRO A 77 10.85 9.25 -12.19
C PRO A 77 9.47 9.38 -12.83
N GLY A 78 8.60 10.22 -12.25
CA GLY A 78 7.23 10.43 -12.74
C GLY A 78 6.23 9.33 -12.35
N ALA A 79 6.62 8.35 -11.53
CA ALA A 79 5.66 7.41 -10.95
C ALA A 79 4.62 8.16 -10.09
N ASP A 80 3.34 7.85 -10.31
CA ASP A 80 2.21 8.51 -9.67
C ASP A 80 1.20 7.50 -9.07
N LEU A 81 0.05 7.98 -8.64
CA LEU A 81 -1.01 7.14 -8.06
C LEU A 81 -1.49 6.01 -8.99
N THR A 82 -1.30 6.11 -10.31
CA THR A 82 -1.72 5.05 -11.23
C THR A 82 -0.93 3.77 -10.99
N VAL A 83 0.36 3.88 -10.63
CA VAL A 83 1.21 2.73 -10.31
C VAL A 83 0.74 2.04 -9.02
N LEU A 84 0.39 2.83 -8.00
CA LEU A 84 -0.14 2.31 -6.74
C LEU A 84 -1.47 1.58 -6.96
N ARG A 85 -2.41 2.21 -7.68
CA ARG A 85 -3.71 1.62 -8.02
C ARG A 85 -3.57 0.33 -8.81
N ALA A 86 -2.67 0.30 -9.81
CA ALA A 86 -2.37 -0.89 -10.58
C ALA A 86 -1.79 -2.02 -9.72
N ALA A 87 -0.97 -1.69 -8.72
CA ALA A 87 -0.41 -2.68 -7.79
C ALA A 87 -1.51 -3.26 -6.90
N VAL A 88 -2.40 -2.41 -6.37
CA VAL A 88 -3.55 -2.83 -5.55
C VAL A 88 -4.48 -3.74 -6.36
N ASP A 89 -4.73 -3.40 -7.62
CA ASP A 89 -5.55 -4.19 -8.53
C ASP A 89 -4.96 -5.57 -8.83
N ASP A 90 -3.63 -5.73 -8.82
CA ASP A 90 -3.00 -7.03 -8.95
C ASP A 90 -3.42 -7.97 -7.80
N VAL A 91 -3.64 -7.45 -6.59
CA VAL A 91 -4.17 -8.21 -5.44
C VAL A 91 -5.65 -8.48 -5.61
N ARG A 92 -6.45 -7.46 -5.95
CA ARG A 92 -7.91 -7.59 -6.14
C ARG A 92 -8.26 -8.64 -7.19
N ARG A 93 -7.55 -8.64 -8.32
CA ARG A 93 -7.78 -9.59 -9.42
C ARG A 93 -7.43 -11.02 -9.04
N THR A 94 -6.33 -11.24 -8.30
CA THR A 94 -5.98 -12.59 -7.87
C THR A 94 -6.95 -13.11 -6.81
N ALA A 95 -7.33 -12.28 -5.83
CA ALA A 95 -8.31 -12.67 -4.81
C ALA A 95 -9.65 -13.12 -5.41
N ARG A 96 -10.14 -12.43 -6.47
CA ARG A 96 -11.39 -12.83 -7.17
C ARG A 96 -11.27 -14.13 -7.96
N ARG A 97 -10.07 -14.47 -8.45
CA ARG A 97 -9.83 -15.72 -9.20
C ARG A 97 -9.76 -16.93 -8.28
N ASP A 98 -9.21 -16.76 -7.09
CA ASP A 98 -9.07 -17.86 -6.12
C ASP A 98 -10.39 -18.18 -5.40
N ALA A 99 -11.34 -17.24 -5.41
CA ALA A 99 -12.67 -17.41 -4.83
C ALA A 99 -13.72 -18.00 -5.79
N ALA A 100 -13.36 -18.22 -7.06
CA ALA A 100 -14.23 -18.75 -8.12
C ALA A 100 -13.91 -20.22 -8.41
#